data_AF-A0A914W6Q4-F1
#
_entry.id   AF-A0A914W6Q4-F1
#
_cell.length_a   1.000
_cell.length_b   1.000
_cell.length_c   1.000
_cell.angle_alpha   90.00
_cell.angle_beta   90.00
_cell.angle_gamma   90.00
#
_symmetry.space_group_name_H-M   'P 1'
#
loop_
_entity.id
_entity.type
_entity.pdbx_description
1 polymer ?
#
loop_
_entity_poly.entity_id
_entity_poly.type
_entity_poly.pdbx_seq_one_letter_code
_entity_poly.pdbx_strand_id
1 'polypeptide(L)'
;MDPRQYYPMRPARSVKSQVWESLAADIASGSKYVVNGSWDLFESISKKTLDSLNWTEQHNGNLSAVVREHSRNDEALEENFAHLFEKNDGMVHLEGLEMLSATSVQRVEAALIKGVDQEVTDKLDVVRVTYEQLFEAQPEGDKPESNFEAEVSEAVSKTGFPYKADKLIQTEKRLISWPEGSETFTSGEKLQTKVIFRQGVMSLAEFTARCMETLHKMGQLVLVAGAAPDIKPFFNLVQVMFKEIDSLTRKYATHLKEFPVDAKQAAEAGDLQTMLADLFMEAKSATNFVHEAFRLLCTVIERSIVSEKDKTAA
;
A
#
# COMPACT_ATOMS: atom_id res chain seq x y z
N MET A 1 -11.76 48.46 -23.00
CA MET A 1 -11.04 47.19 -22.73
C MET A 1 -11.67 46.61 -21.47
N ASP A 2 -12.32 45.46 -21.59
CA ASP A 2 -13.19 44.86 -20.56
C ASP A 2 -12.42 43.83 -19.72
N PRO A 3 -12.42 43.93 -18.37
CA PRO A 3 -11.66 43.05 -17.48
C PRO A 3 -12.47 41.86 -16.92
N ARG A 4 -13.28 41.16 -17.74
CA ARG A 4 -13.99 39.94 -17.32
C ARG A 4 -14.07 38.88 -18.42
N GLN A 5 -12.99 38.12 -18.60
CA GLN A 5 -13.05 36.76 -19.12
C GLN A 5 -12.31 35.82 -18.17
N TYR A 6 -12.95 35.54 -17.04
CA TYR A 6 -12.70 34.31 -16.29
C TYR A 6 -13.24 33.16 -17.14
N TYR A 7 -12.36 32.41 -17.80
CA TYR A 7 -12.70 31.06 -18.23
C TYR A 7 -12.58 30.16 -16.99
N PRO A 8 -13.66 29.53 -16.51
CA PRO A 8 -13.49 28.45 -15.56
C PRO A 8 -12.79 27.31 -16.30
N MET A 9 -11.53 27.03 -15.94
CA MET A 9 -10.94 25.73 -16.20
C MET A 9 -11.92 24.70 -15.64
N ARG A 10 -12.53 23.89 -16.53
CA ARG A 10 -13.19 22.67 -16.07
C ARG A 10 -12.16 21.90 -15.25
N PRO A 11 -12.51 21.39 -14.05
CA PRO A 11 -11.60 20.49 -13.36
C PRO A 11 -11.30 19.33 -14.31
N ALA A 12 -10.03 19.12 -14.61
CA ALA A 12 -9.59 17.89 -15.27
C ALA A 12 -10.14 16.73 -14.44
N ARG A 13 -10.84 15.79 -15.08
CA ARG A 13 -11.26 14.57 -14.39
C ARG A 13 -10.01 13.95 -13.79
N SER A 14 -10.05 13.72 -12.47
CA SER A 14 -8.99 13.00 -11.77
C SER A 14 -8.76 11.65 -12.47
N VAL A 15 -7.51 11.23 -12.62
CA VAL A 15 -7.16 9.87 -13.10
C VAL A 15 -7.79 8.78 -12.20
N LYS A 16 -8.09 9.11 -10.93
CA LYS A 16 -8.92 8.30 -10.03
C LYS A 16 -10.29 7.99 -10.63
N SER A 17 -10.87 8.88 -11.42
CA SER A 17 -12.14 8.66 -12.15
C SER A 17 -11.96 7.82 -13.41
N GLN A 18 -10.80 7.84 -14.08
CA GLN A 18 -10.60 7.08 -15.32
C GLN A 18 -10.28 5.60 -15.08
N VAL A 19 -9.43 5.29 -14.09
CA VAL A 19 -9.18 3.91 -13.65
C VAL A 19 -10.45 3.31 -13.05
N TRP A 20 -11.18 4.11 -12.27
CA TRP A 20 -12.50 3.76 -11.75
C TRP A 20 -13.54 3.56 -12.86
N GLU A 21 -13.57 4.41 -13.91
CA GLU A 21 -14.49 4.26 -15.04
C GLU A 21 -14.14 3.05 -15.91
N SER A 22 -12.86 2.68 -16.05
CA SER A 22 -12.43 1.46 -16.78
C SER A 22 -12.79 0.19 -16.00
N LEU A 23 -12.47 0.15 -14.70
CA LEU A 23 -12.82 -0.99 -13.84
C LEU A 23 -14.34 -1.10 -13.64
N ALA A 24 -15.03 0.04 -13.49
CA ALA A 24 -16.49 0.08 -13.42
C ALA A 24 -17.14 -0.26 -14.76
N ALA A 25 -16.53 0.04 -15.91
CA ALA A 25 -17.02 -0.42 -17.21
C ALA A 25 -16.84 -1.93 -17.39
N ASP A 26 -15.71 -2.49 -16.93
CA ASP A 26 -15.46 -3.94 -16.94
C ASP A 26 -16.43 -4.67 -15.99
N ILE A 27 -16.65 -4.14 -14.79
CA ILE A 27 -17.63 -4.65 -13.81
C ILE A 27 -19.07 -4.46 -14.30
N ALA A 28 -19.42 -3.29 -14.86
CA ALA A 28 -20.75 -2.98 -15.38
C ALA A 28 -21.12 -3.85 -16.59
N SER A 29 -20.13 -4.25 -17.40
CA SER A 29 -20.34 -5.20 -18.50
C SER A 29 -20.76 -6.60 -18.01
N GLY A 30 -20.49 -6.94 -16.74
CA GLY A 30 -20.90 -8.18 -16.06
C GLY A 30 -22.14 -8.09 -15.16
N SER A 31 -22.76 -6.90 -15.03
CA SER A 31 -23.76 -6.56 -13.99
C SER A 31 -25.19 -7.10 -14.18
N LYS A 32 -25.40 -8.38 -14.48
CA LYS A 32 -26.76 -8.98 -14.39
C LYS A 32 -27.02 -9.83 -13.14
N TYR A 33 -26.01 -10.08 -12.31
CA TYR A 33 -26.18 -10.95 -11.13
C TYR A 33 -25.35 -10.47 -9.93
N VAL A 34 -25.66 -9.30 -9.37
CA VAL A 34 -25.11 -8.93 -8.05
C VAL A 34 -26.21 -8.94 -7.00
N VAL A 35 -26.03 -9.80 -6.00
CA VAL A 35 -26.95 -9.97 -4.87
C VAL A 35 -26.72 -8.82 -3.87
N ASN A 36 -27.84 -8.24 -3.44
CA ASN A 36 -28.00 -7.02 -2.63
C ASN A 36 -27.23 -6.95 -1.27
N GLY A 37 -26.46 -7.97 -0.88
CA GLY A 37 -25.76 -8.01 0.42
C GLY A 37 -24.28 -7.63 0.36
N SER A 38 -23.57 -7.93 -0.74
CA SER A 38 -22.14 -7.61 -0.89
C SER A 38 -21.89 -6.16 -1.28
N TRP A 39 -22.85 -5.49 -1.95
CA TRP A 39 -22.74 -4.07 -2.29
C TRP A 39 -22.83 -3.16 -1.05
N ASP A 40 -23.67 -3.50 -0.06
CA ASP A 40 -23.79 -2.72 1.18
C ASP A 40 -22.56 -2.91 2.09
N LEU A 41 -21.96 -4.11 2.07
CA LEU A 41 -20.69 -4.39 2.76
C LEU A 41 -19.49 -3.73 2.03
N PHE A 42 -19.55 -3.63 0.69
CA PHE A 42 -18.56 -2.96 -0.15
C PHE A 42 -18.63 -1.43 -0.04
N GLU A 43 -19.83 -0.83 -0.04
CA GLU A 43 -19.98 0.58 0.30
C GLU A 43 -19.52 0.77 1.74
N SER A 44 -19.91 -0.09 2.69
CA SER A 44 -19.41 -0.01 4.07
C SER A 44 -17.89 -0.12 4.16
N ILE A 45 -17.21 -1.10 3.57
CA ILE A 45 -15.77 -1.32 3.75
C ILE A 45 -14.94 -0.35 2.90
N SER A 46 -15.35 -0.08 1.66
CA SER A 46 -14.64 0.85 0.78
C SER A 46 -14.85 2.29 1.23
N LYS A 47 -16.09 2.69 1.60
CA LYS A 47 -16.37 4.00 2.22
C LYS A 47 -15.79 4.07 3.63
N LYS A 48 -15.78 3.01 4.45
CA LYS A 48 -15.12 3.04 5.78
C LYS A 48 -13.60 3.01 5.72
N THR A 49 -12.98 2.38 4.73
CA THR A 49 -11.51 2.44 4.57
C THR A 49 -11.11 3.81 4.03
N LEU A 50 -11.87 4.37 3.10
CA LEU A 50 -11.65 5.72 2.57
C LEU A 50 -12.02 6.80 3.60
N ASP A 51 -13.11 6.64 4.33
CA ASP A 51 -13.54 7.49 5.44
C ASP A 51 -12.62 7.31 6.64
N SER A 52 -12.02 6.14 6.87
CA SER A 52 -11.04 5.95 7.94
C SER A 52 -9.70 6.59 7.59
N LEU A 53 -9.29 6.63 6.31
CA LEU A 53 -8.16 7.43 5.84
C LEU A 53 -8.46 8.93 5.94
N ASN A 54 -9.68 9.35 5.57
CA ASN A 54 -10.16 10.73 5.75
C ASN A 54 -10.30 11.08 7.24
N TRP A 55 -10.64 10.12 8.09
CA TRP A 55 -10.78 10.28 9.54
C TRP A 55 -9.43 10.33 10.23
N THR A 56 -8.44 9.53 9.81
CA THR A 56 -7.05 9.67 10.28
C THR A 56 -6.44 11.02 9.89
N GLU A 57 -6.76 11.53 8.69
CA GLU A 57 -6.40 12.90 8.28
C GLU A 57 -7.13 13.99 9.10
N GLN A 58 -8.38 13.76 9.51
CA GLN A 58 -9.19 14.74 10.27
C GLN A 58 -9.04 14.66 11.80
N HIS A 59 -8.62 13.53 12.36
CA HIS A 59 -8.65 13.26 13.81
C HIS A 59 -7.32 12.80 14.41
N ASN A 60 -6.23 12.71 13.63
CA ASN A 60 -4.91 12.29 14.13
C ASN A 60 -4.94 10.92 14.86
N GLY A 61 -5.70 9.96 14.32
CA GLY A 61 -5.83 8.60 14.86
C GLY A 61 -4.84 7.59 14.26
N ASN A 62 -4.63 6.47 14.95
CA ASN A 62 -3.70 5.40 14.54
C ASN A 62 -4.41 4.36 13.66
N LEU A 63 -3.85 4.04 12.48
CA LEU A 63 -4.41 3.05 11.55
C LEU A 63 -4.42 1.66 12.18
N SER A 64 -3.42 1.33 12.99
CA SER A 64 -3.35 0.07 13.74
C SER A 64 -4.57 -0.16 14.65
N ALA A 65 -5.04 0.90 15.32
CA ALA A 65 -6.17 0.85 16.22
C ALA A 65 -7.49 0.59 15.47
N VAL A 66 -7.67 1.27 14.34
CA VAL A 66 -8.82 1.06 13.46
C VAL A 66 -8.85 -0.40 12.99
N VAL A 67 -7.74 -0.92 12.47
CA VAL A 67 -7.69 -2.27 11.91
C VAL A 67 -8.00 -3.33 12.97
N ARG A 68 -7.50 -3.16 14.21
CA ARG A 68 -7.82 -4.07 15.31
C ARG A 68 -9.29 -4.03 15.73
N GLU A 69 -9.88 -2.84 15.79
CA GLU A 69 -11.32 -2.72 16.11
C GLU A 69 -12.18 -3.44 15.08
N HIS A 70 -11.82 -3.33 13.80
CA HIS A 70 -12.53 -4.00 12.72
C HIS A 70 -12.28 -5.51 12.72
N SER A 71 -11.04 -5.95 12.95
CA SER A 71 -10.68 -7.38 12.98
C SER A 71 -11.34 -8.14 14.13
N ARG A 72 -11.67 -7.47 15.24
CA ARG A 72 -12.37 -8.09 16.38
C ARG A 72 -13.87 -8.27 16.17
N ASN A 73 -14.48 -7.48 15.28
CA ASN A 73 -15.92 -7.51 15.05
C ASN A 73 -16.34 -8.51 13.96
N ASP A 74 -15.38 -9.05 13.19
CA ASP A 74 -15.58 -10.11 12.20
C ASP A 74 -15.04 -11.46 12.70
N GLU A 75 -15.79 -12.14 13.58
CA GLU A 75 -15.48 -13.51 14.03
C GLU A 75 -15.51 -14.56 12.90
N ALA A 76 -15.93 -14.19 11.68
CA ALA A 76 -16.28 -15.11 10.60
C ALA A 76 -15.19 -15.33 9.53
N LEU A 77 -14.06 -14.61 9.55
CA LEU A 77 -13.06 -14.67 8.47
C LEU A 77 -11.63 -14.72 9.01
N GLU A 78 -11.21 -15.89 9.52
CA GLU A 78 -9.81 -16.22 9.85
C GLU A 78 -8.83 -16.11 8.66
N GLU A 79 -9.30 -15.66 7.50
CA GLU A 79 -8.57 -15.67 6.22
C GLU A 79 -8.68 -14.35 5.45
N ASN A 80 -9.21 -13.29 6.06
CA ASN A 80 -9.18 -11.96 5.45
C ASN A 80 -7.77 -11.33 5.52
N PHE A 81 -7.53 -10.30 4.71
CA PHE A 81 -6.22 -9.65 4.63
C PHE A 81 -5.72 -9.15 5.99
N ALA A 82 -6.58 -8.50 6.78
CA ALA A 82 -6.18 -7.89 8.06
C ALA A 82 -5.70 -8.94 9.07
N HIS A 83 -6.42 -10.07 9.19
CA HIS A 83 -6.01 -11.18 10.06
C HIS A 83 -4.69 -11.79 9.59
N LEU A 84 -4.54 -12.04 8.29
CA LEU A 84 -3.31 -12.59 7.72
C LEU A 84 -2.13 -11.64 7.85
N PHE A 85 -2.37 -10.33 7.75
CA PHE A 85 -1.36 -9.29 7.93
C PHE A 85 -0.89 -9.23 9.39
N GLU A 86 -1.80 -9.32 10.36
CA GLU A 86 -1.47 -9.44 11.78
C GLU A 86 -0.70 -10.73 12.08
N LYS A 87 -1.11 -11.86 11.51
CA LYS A 87 -0.42 -13.16 11.63
C LYS A 87 1.01 -13.13 11.10
N ASN A 88 1.31 -12.25 10.15
CA ASN A 88 2.65 -12.06 9.59
C ASN A 88 3.43 -10.92 10.26
N ASP A 89 3.06 -10.52 11.48
CA ASP A 89 3.69 -9.44 12.27
C ASP A 89 3.58 -8.04 11.60
N GLY A 90 2.73 -7.87 10.59
CA GLY A 90 2.57 -6.59 9.89
C GLY A 90 2.11 -5.47 10.85
N MET A 91 1.20 -5.82 11.76
CA MET A 91 0.64 -4.87 12.73
C MET A 91 1.69 -4.34 13.71
N VAL A 92 2.53 -5.20 14.26
CA VAL A 92 3.55 -4.77 15.24
C VAL A 92 4.59 -3.85 14.60
N HIS A 93 4.87 -4.03 13.31
CA HIS A 93 5.75 -3.14 12.57
C HIS A 93 5.11 -1.78 12.28
N LEU A 94 3.83 -1.76 11.92
CA LEU A 94 3.07 -0.53 11.75
C LEU A 94 3.00 0.27 13.07
N GLU A 95 2.66 -0.37 14.18
CA GLU A 95 2.61 0.27 15.51
C GLU A 95 3.96 0.83 15.95
N GLY A 96 5.03 0.09 15.69
CA GLY A 96 6.38 0.57 15.95
C GLY A 96 6.68 1.84 15.16
N LEU A 97 6.28 1.89 13.88
CA LEU A 97 6.48 3.05 13.03
C LEU A 97 5.58 4.24 13.44
N GLU A 98 4.33 3.99 13.86
CA GLU A 98 3.44 5.00 14.46
C GLU A 98 4.07 5.60 15.72
N MET A 99 4.68 4.78 16.58
CA MET A 99 5.37 5.26 17.79
C MET A 99 6.59 6.13 17.47
N LEU A 100 7.39 5.72 16.47
CA LEU A 100 8.52 6.52 16.00
C LEU A 100 8.05 7.86 15.41
N SER A 101 6.95 7.84 14.64
CA SER A 101 6.37 9.03 14.02
C SER A 101 5.78 9.97 15.08
N ALA A 102 5.00 9.48 16.04
CA ALA A 102 4.41 10.29 17.11
C ALA A 102 5.47 11.08 17.92
N THR A 103 6.59 10.42 18.23
CA THR A 103 7.74 11.07 18.89
C THR A 103 8.44 12.09 17.98
N SER A 104 8.35 11.88 16.66
CA SER A 104 8.95 12.73 15.64
C SER A 104 8.13 13.99 15.37
N VAL A 105 6.80 13.88 15.31
CA VAL A 105 5.88 15.03 15.17
C VAL A 105 6.16 16.07 16.24
N GLN A 106 6.17 15.68 17.52
CA GLN A 106 6.40 16.60 18.64
C GLN A 106 7.71 17.38 18.52
N ARG A 107 8.76 16.75 17.97
CA ARG A 107 10.06 17.38 17.77
C ARG A 107 10.08 18.33 16.58
N VAL A 108 9.45 17.93 15.47
CA VAL A 108 9.33 18.79 14.28
C VAL A 108 8.52 20.04 14.63
N GLU A 109 7.37 19.89 15.28
CA GLU A 109 6.54 21.02 15.72
C GLU A 109 7.30 21.97 16.65
N ALA A 110 8.00 21.43 17.65
CA ALA A 110 8.79 22.24 18.57
C ALA A 110 9.92 23.01 17.87
N ALA A 111 10.56 22.42 16.84
CA ALA A 111 11.58 23.09 16.05
C ALA A 111 10.99 24.21 15.19
N LEU A 112 9.84 23.97 14.54
CA LEU A 112 9.13 24.96 13.74
C LEU A 112 8.69 26.16 14.58
N ILE A 113 8.19 25.93 15.81
CA ILE A 113 7.81 27.00 16.75
C ILE A 113 9.02 27.87 17.14
N LYS A 114 10.19 27.27 17.34
CA LYS A 114 11.43 27.99 17.64
C LYS A 114 11.97 28.78 16.44
N GLY A 115 11.51 28.44 15.24
CA GLY A 115 12.02 28.98 13.98
C GLY A 115 13.15 28.12 13.43
N VAL A 116 13.00 27.70 12.18
CA VAL A 116 14.03 27.03 11.38
C VAL A 116 14.55 28.00 10.31
N ASP A 117 15.73 27.74 9.75
CA ASP A 117 16.24 28.55 8.63
C ASP A 117 15.68 28.08 7.28
N GLN A 118 16.04 28.80 6.22
CA GLN A 118 15.61 28.47 4.87
C GLN A 118 16.12 27.11 4.41
N GLU A 119 17.33 26.70 4.78
CA GLU A 119 17.89 25.41 4.35
C GLU A 119 17.10 24.23 4.92
N VAL A 120 16.75 24.28 6.21
CA VAL A 120 15.88 23.28 6.85
C VAL A 120 14.49 23.30 6.22
N THR A 121 13.94 24.49 5.94
CA THR A 121 12.63 24.62 5.28
C THR A 121 12.63 23.95 3.90
N ASP A 122 13.64 24.22 3.07
CA ASP A 122 13.77 23.65 1.73
C ASP A 122 13.87 22.11 1.79
N LYS A 123 14.61 21.57 2.76
CA LYS A 123 14.73 20.11 2.96
C LYS A 123 13.40 19.46 3.37
N LEU A 124 12.62 20.12 4.22
CA LEU A 124 11.27 19.66 4.60
C LEU A 124 10.31 19.71 3.40
N ASP A 125 10.38 20.76 2.59
CA ASP A 125 9.57 20.88 1.36
C ASP A 125 9.91 19.77 0.35
N VAL A 126 11.19 19.40 0.21
CA VAL A 126 11.60 18.26 -0.62
C VAL A 126 10.96 16.96 -0.13
N VAL A 127 10.89 16.72 1.19
CA VAL A 127 10.22 15.55 1.76
C VAL A 127 8.73 15.55 1.42
N ARG A 128 8.05 16.68 1.66
CA ARG A 128 6.62 16.85 1.41
C ARG A 128 6.28 16.64 -0.07
N VAL A 129 7.00 17.31 -0.98
CA VAL A 129 6.79 17.21 -2.43
C VAL A 129 7.08 15.79 -2.92
N THR A 130 8.14 15.16 -2.42
CA THR A 130 8.46 13.76 -2.81
C THR A 130 7.37 12.79 -2.36
N TYR A 131 6.80 12.98 -1.17
CA TYR A 131 5.67 12.19 -0.72
C TYR A 131 4.42 12.44 -1.58
N GLU A 132 4.12 13.70 -1.93
CA GLU A 132 2.98 14.04 -2.80
C GLU A 132 3.09 13.39 -4.20
N GLN A 133 4.30 13.29 -4.75
CA GLN A 133 4.57 12.60 -6.03
C GLN A 133 4.17 11.11 -6.00
N LEU A 134 4.04 10.49 -4.83
CA LEU A 134 3.66 9.09 -4.72
C LEU A 134 2.23 8.86 -5.20
N PHE A 135 1.35 9.85 -5.07
CA PHE A 135 -0.02 9.80 -5.58
C PHE A 135 -0.11 9.97 -7.10
N GLU A 136 0.91 10.57 -7.72
CA GLU A 136 0.95 10.87 -9.15
C GLU A 136 1.67 9.77 -9.95
N ALA A 137 2.56 9.01 -9.28
CA ALA A 137 3.26 7.88 -9.87
C ALA A 137 2.28 6.78 -10.29
N GLN A 138 1.90 6.79 -11.57
CA GLN A 138 1.17 5.69 -12.19
C GLN A 138 2.08 4.45 -12.23
N PRO A 139 1.53 3.22 -12.07
CA PRO A 139 2.26 2.03 -12.49
C PRO A 139 2.56 2.19 -13.99
N GLU A 140 3.84 2.28 -14.35
CA GLU A 140 4.25 2.32 -15.73
C GLU A 140 3.82 1.00 -16.38
N GLY A 141 2.81 1.07 -17.26
CA GLY A 141 2.24 -0.11 -17.92
C GLY A 141 3.28 -0.96 -18.66
N ASP A 142 3.03 -2.27 -18.72
CA ASP A 142 3.71 -3.32 -19.49
C ASP A 142 5.22 -3.12 -19.75
N LYS A 143 5.96 -2.61 -18.76
CA LYS A 143 7.41 -2.72 -18.78
C LYS A 143 7.77 -4.20 -18.61
N PRO A 144 8.83 -4.68 -19.29
CA PRO A 144 9.30 -6.05 -19.14
C PRO A 144 9.56 -6.33 -17.66
N GLU A 145 9.28 -7.58 -17.24
CA GLU A 145 9.41 -8.08 -15.86
C GLU A 145 10.49 -7.33 -15.07
N SER A 146 10.01 -6.46 -14.18
CA SER A 146 10.82 -5.73 -13.21
C SER A 146 11.64 -6.73 -12.41
N ASN A 147 12.96 -6.53 -12.31
CA ASN A 147 13.79 -7.33 -11.42
C ASN A 147 13.67 -6.76 -10.02
N PHE A 148 12.69 -7.26 -9.26
CA PHE A 148 12.38 -6.81 -7.90
C PHE A 148 13.62 -6.79 -7.00
N GLU A 149 14.43 -7.85 -7.02
CA GLU A 149 15.65 -7.95 -6.22
C GLU A 149 16.66 -6.85 -6.54
N ALA A 150 16.88 -6.58 -7.83
CA ALA A 150 17.81 -5.54 -8.26
C ALA A 150 17.31 -4.15 -7.88
N GLU A 151 16.03 -3.84 -8.13
CA GLU A 151 15.44 -2.53 -7.83
C GLU A 151 15.39 -2.26 -6.32
N VAL A 152 15.00 -3.24 -5.50
CA VAL A 152 15.01 -3.13 -4.03
C VAL A 152 16.44 -2.97 -3.52
N SER A 153 17.39 -3.78 -3.99
CA SER A 153 18.79 -3.70 -3.54
C SER A 153 19.42 -2.36 -3.90
N GLU A 154 19.14 -1.85 -5.10
CA GLU A 154 19.59 -0.53 -5.54
C GLU A 154 18.99 0.58 -4.67
N ALA A 155 17.67 0.59 -4.47
CA ALA A 155 16.99 1.60 -3.67
C ALA A 155 17.50 1.61 -2.22
N VAL A 156 17.63 0.43 -1.60
CA VAL A 156 18.18 0.27 -0.25
C VAL A 156 19.64 0.75 -0.19
N SER A 157 20.49 0.36 -1.14
CA SER A 157 21.90 0.78 -1.14
C SER A 157 22.07 2.30 -1.20
N LYS A 158 21.20 2.98 -1.99
CA LYS A 158 21.23 4.43 -2.15
C LYS A 158 20.75 5.19 -0.91
N THR A 159 20.08 4.53 0.05
CA THR A 159 19.77 5.14 1.36
C THR A 159 21.04 5.41 2.18
N GLY A 160 22.15 4.73 1.89
CA GLY A 160 23.38 4.81 2.67
C GLY A 160 23.36 4.05 4.01
N PHE A 161 22.27 3.37 4.35
CA PHE A 161 22.20 2.59 5.59
C PHE A 161 22.73 1.17 5.43
N PRO A 162 23.29 0.57 6.50
CA PRO A 162 23.72 -0.83 6.52
C PRO A 162 22.52 -1.80 6.64
N TYR A 163 21.50 -1.62 5.81
CA TYR A 163 20.33 -2.49 5.74
C TYR A 163 20.41 -3.42 4.53
N LYS A 164 19.93 -4.65 4.69
CA LYS A 164 19.72 -5.59 3.58
C LYS A 164 18.27 -6.05 3.60
N ALA A 165 17.61 -5.94 2.46
CA ALA A 165 16.22 -6.36 2.29
C ALA A 165 16.05 -7.86 2.03
N ASP A 166 16.99 -8.70 2.51
CA ASP A 166 17.04 -10.13 2.21
C ASP A 166 15.71 -10.84 2.51
N LYS A 167 15.05 -10.50 3.63
CA LYS A 167 13.75 -11.09 4.00
C LYS A 167 12.63 -10.72 3.01
N LEU A 168 12.61 -9.47 2.54
CA LEU A 168 11.62 -8.98 1.59
C LEU A 168 11.83 -9.68 0.23
N ILE A 169 13.07 -9.73 -0.23
CA ILE A 169 13.48 -10.38 -1.48
C ILE A 169 13.19 -11.89 -1.45
N GLN A 170 13.55 -12.58 -0.37
CA GLN A 170 13.28 -14.02 -0.22
C GLN A 170 11.78 -14.32 -0.14
N THR A 171 11.00 -13.42 0.46
CA THR A 171 9.54 -13.54 0.51
C THR A 171 8.96 -13.41 -0.89
N GLU A 172 9.31 -12.34 -1.61
CA GLU A 172 8.85 -12.12 -2.99
C GLU A 172 9.18 -13.32 -3.89
N LYS A 173 10.44 -13.79 -3.90
CA LYS A 173 10.84 -14.97 -4.68
C LYS A 173 9.97 -16.19 -4.41
N ARG A 174 9.66 -16.45 -3.13
CA ARG A 174 8.78 -17.56 -2.74
C ARG A 174 7.35 -17.36 -3.24
N LEU A 175 6.80 -16.15 -3.13
CA LEU A 175 5.44 -15.83 -3.58
C LEU A 175 5.31 -15.86 -5.11
N ILE A 176 6.36 -15.44 -5.84
CA ILE A 176 6.40 -15.53 -7.30
C ILE A 176 6.62 -16.98 -7.78
N SER A 177 7.33 -17.82 -7.04
CA SER A 177 7.49 -19.24 -7.43
C SER A 177 6.22 -20.09 -7.28
N TRP A 178 5.21 -19.63 -6.53
CA TRP A 178 3.93 -20.34 -6.47
C TRP A 178 3.24 -20.33 -7.85
N PRO A 179 2.80 -21.45 -8.45
CA PRO A 179 2.41 -22.71 -7.81
C PRO A 179 3.42 -23.86 -7.96
N GLU A 180 4.64 -23.60 -8.45
CA GLU A 180 5.63 -24.62 -8.81
C GLU A 180 5.90 -25.58 -7.63
N GLY A 181 5.30 -26.78 -7.67
CA GLY A 181 5.40 -27.79 -6.61
C GLY A 181 4.21 -27.89 -5.63
N SER A 182 3.10 -27.18 -5.86
CA SER A 182 1.89 -27.33 -5.05
C SER A 182 1.02 -28.50 -5.51
N GLU A 183 0.69 -29.44 -4.61
CA GLU A 183 -0.22 -30.58 -4.85
C GLU A 183 -1.68 -30.14 -5.12
N THR A 184 -1.97 -28.85 -5.08
CA THR A 184 -3.31 -28.25 -5.06
C THR A 184 -4.13 -28.38 -6.34
N PHE A 185 -3.56 -28.89 -7.43
CA PHE A 185 -4.26 -29.06 -8.72
C PHE A 185 -4.95 -30.42 -8.90
N THR A 186 -5.05 -31.26 -7.86
CA THR A 186 -5.67 -32.60 -7.95
C THR A 186 -7.18 -32.65 -7.62
N SER A 187 -7.83 -31.51 -7.37
CA SER A 187 -9.25 -31.41 -6.94
C SER A 187 -10.15 -30.71 -7.97
N GLY A 188 -11.49 -30.82 -7.88
CA GLY A 188 -12.42 -30.20 -8.85
C GLY A 188 -12.29 -28.66 -8.97
N GLU A 189 -12.64 -28.11 -10.14
CA GLU A 189 -12.39 -26.72 -10.58
C GLU A 189 -12.81 -25.64 -9.56
N LYS A 190 -13.97 -25.78 -8.90
CA LYS A 190 -14.46 -24.84 -7.89
C LYS A 190 -13.62 -24.78 -6.61
N LEU A 191 -12.98 -25.89 -6.23
CA LEU A 191 -12.07 -25.90 -5.08
C LEU A 191 -10.75 -25.20 -5.44
N GLN A 192 -10.36 -25.24 -6.71
CA GLN A 192 -9.12 -24.62 -7.19
C GLN A 192 -9.20 -23.09 -7.24
N THR A 193 -10.30 -22.49 -7.74
CA THR A 193 -10.45 -21.02 -7.76
C THR A 193 -10.42 -20.41 -6.36
N LYS A 194 -11.06 -21.04 -5.38
CA LYS A 194 -11.00 -20.62 -3.97
C LYS A 194 -9.60 -20.71 -3.37
N VAL A 195 -8.86 -21.78 -3.70
CA VAL A 195 -7.47 -21.94 -3.25
C VAL A 195 -6.58 -20.85 -3.83
N ILE A 196 -6.73 -20.53 -5.12
CA ILE A 196 -5.97 -19.46 -5.79
C ILE A 196 -6.30 -18.10 -5.17
N PHE A 197 -7.59 -17.79 -5.00
CA PHE A 197 -8.03 -16.55 -4.38
C PHE A 197 -7.42 -16.39 -2.97
N ARG A 198 -7.57 -17.41 -2.12
CA ARG A 198 -7.01 -17.42 -0.77
C ARG A 198 -5.50 -17.25 -0.79
N GLN A 199 -4.80 -17.98 -1.65
CA GLN A 199 -3.35 -17.84 -1.78
C GLN A 199 -2.96 -16.42 -2.22
N GLY A 200 -3.75 -15.78 -3.09
CA GLY A 200 -3.56 -14.39 -3.47
C GLY A 200 -3.66 -13.43 -2.29
N VAL A 201 -4.72 -13.53 -1.49
CA VAL A 201 -4.90 -12.70 -0.28
C VAL A 201 -3.78 -12.96 0.74
N MET A 202 -3.41 -14.21 0.97
CA MET A 202 -2.29 -14.58 1.85
C MET A 202 -0.96 -13.99 1.37
N SER A 203 -0.69 -14.03 0.08
CA SER A 203 0.55 -13.51 -0.52
C SER A 203 0.61 -11.99 -0.42
N LEU A 204 -0.50 -11.30 -0.68
CA LEU A 204 -0.59 -9.85 -0.48
C LEU A 204 -0.33 -9.49 0.97
N ALA A 205 -1.01 -10.14 1.92
CA ALA A 205 -0.85 -9.85 3.36
C ALA A 205 0.58 -10.10 3.86
N GLU A 206 1.19 -11.23 3.47
CA GLU A 206 2.57 -11.55 3.86
C GLU A 206 3.57 -10.57 3.24
N PHE A 207 3.42 -10.25 1.95
CA PHE A 207 4.29 -9.29 1.28
C PHE A 207 4.19 -7.90 1.92
N THR A 208 2.96 -7.41 2.18
CA THR A 208 2.73 -6.13 2.85
C THR A 208 3.36 -6.11 4.24
N ALA A 209 3.26 -7.19 5.02
CA ALA A 209 3.91 -7.26 6.33
C ALA A 209 5.44 -7.14 6.24
N ARG A 210 6.08 -7.71 5.22
CA ARG A 210 7.52 -7.51 4.96
C ARG A 210 7.88 -6.11 4.50
N CYS A 211 6.99 -5.44 3.77
CA CYS A 211 7.13 -4.00 3.49
C CYS A 211 7.11 -3.19 4.79
N MET A 212 6.18 -3.48 5.72
CA MET A 212 6.13 -2.82 7.03
C MET A 212 7.40 -3.05 7.84
N GLU A 213 7.89 -4.31 7.92
CA GLU A 213 9.14 -4.64 8.61
C GLU A 213 10.30 -3.81 8.05
N THR A 214 10.39 -3.70 6.71
CA THR A 214 11.44 -2.96 6.03
C THR A 214 11.36 -1.46 6.35
N LEU A 215 10.19 -0.84 6.20
CA LEU A 215 10.02 0.59 6.46
C LEU A 215 10.20 0.95 7.94
N HIS A 216 9.75 0.09 8.86
CA HIS A 216 9.98 0.27 10.29
C HIS A 216 11.49 0.21 10.63
N LYS A 217 12.23 -0.78 10.12
CA LYS A 217 13.68 -0.87 10.34
C LYS A 217 14.43 0.31 9.73
N MET A 218 14.01 0.78 8.55
CA MET A 218 14.52 2.00 7.96
C MET A 218 14.29 3.21 8.87
N GLY A 219 13.09 3.37 9.43
CA GLY A 219 12.80 4.42 10.40
C GLY A 219 13.71 4.37 11.64
N GLN A 220 14.00 3.17 12.17
CA GLN A 220 14.96 3.01 13.26
C GLN A 220 16.38 3.46 12.87
N LEU A 221 16.84 3.08 11.67
CA LEU A 221 18.17 3.43 11.16
C LEU A 221 18.33 4.93 10.93
N VAL A 222 17.31 5.59 10.38
CA VAL A 222 17.26 7.05 10.22
C VAL A 222 17.50 7.75 11.57
N LEU A 223 16.83 7.29 12.62
CA LEU A 223 16.96 7.88 13.95
C LEU A 223 18.34 7.64 14.59
N VAL A 224 18.94 6.48 14.35
CA VAL A 224 20.25 6.11 14.91
C VAL A 224 21.39 6.82 14.18
N ALA A 225 21.30 6.97 12.86
CA ALA A 225 22.35 7.61 12.07
C ALA A 225 22.55 9.09 12.47
N GLY A 226 21.46 9.77 12.86
CA GLY A 226 21.52 11.11 13.42
C GLY A 226 21.98 12.19 12.43
N ALA A 227 21.91 11.89 11.13
CA ALA A 227 22.03 12.82 10.01
C ALA A 227 20.81 12.63 9.10
N ALA A 228 20.38 13.68 8.40
CA ALA A 228 19.22 13.61 7.53
C ALA A 228 19.55 12.83 6.25
N PRO A 229 18.80 11.75 5.93
CA PRO A 229 19.01 11.06 4.67
C PRO A 229 18.33 11.79 3.50
N ASP A 230 18.76 11.48 2.28
CA ASP A 230 17.96 11.79 1.08
C ASP A 230 16.69 10.93 1.09
N ILE A 231 15.53 11.54 0.84
CA ILE A 231 14.24 10.84 0.78
C ILE A 231 14.05 10.06 -0.51
N LYS A 232 14.72 10.44 -1.61
CA LYS A 232 14.47 9.86 -2.93
C LYS A 232 14.70 8.34 -3.00
N PRO A 233 15.75 7.77 -2.36
CA PRO A 233 15.92 6.32 -2.29
C PRO A 233 14.76 5.59 -1.59
N PHE A 234 14.16 6.17 -0.55
CA PHE A 234 13.00 5.57 0.12
C PHE A 234 11.74 5.64 -0.73
N PHE A 235 11.53 6.77 -1.41
CA PHE A 235 10.46 6.91 -2.40
C PHE A 235 10.56 5.81 -3.47
N ASN A 236 11.75 5.62 -4.04
CA ASN A 236 11.99 4.58 -5.04
C ASN A 236 11.71 3.18 -4.46
N LEU A 237 12.13 2.89 -3.23
CA LEU A 237 11.85 1.63 -2.56
C LEU A 237 10.33 1.37 -2.46
N VAL A 238 9.55 2.37 -2.06
CA VAL A 238 8.09 2.27 -1.94
C VAL A 238 7.42 2.09 -3.31
N GLN A 239 7.92 2.75 -4.35
CA GLN A 239 7.43 2.52 -5.72
C GLN A 239 7.65 1.07 -6.16
N VAL A 240 8.80 0.47 -5.84
CA VAL A 240 9.07 -0.94 -6.14
C VAL A 240 8.10 -1.85 -5.37
N MET A 241 7.81 -1.55 -4.11
CA MET A 241 6.80 -2.28 -3.32
C MET A 241 5.40 -2.20 -3.94
N PHE A 242 4.98 -1.04 -4.43
CA PHE A 242 3.69 -0.89 -5.11
C PHE A 242 3.61 -1.66 -6.43
N LYS A 243 4.67 -1.60 -7.25
CA LYS A 243 4.75 -2.39 -8.48
C LYS A 243 4.61 -3.89 -8.18
N GLU A 244 5.20 -4.36 -7.09
CA GLU A 244 5.15 -5.78 -6.73
C GLU A 244 3.78 -6.21 -6.19
N ILE A 245 3.10 -5.37 -5.38
CA ILE A 245 1.70 -5.61 -4.98
C ILE A 245 0.82 -5.80 -6.22
N ASP A 246 0.98 -4.92 -7.21
CA ASP A 246 0.24 -4.93 -8.46
C ASP A 246 0.61 -6.15 -9.35
N SER A 247 1.90 -6.52 -9.37
CA SER A 247 2.41 -7.74 -10.03
C SER A 247 1.79 -9.02 -9.46
N LEU A 248 1.86 -9.21 -8.13
CA LEU A 248 1.25 -10.34 -7.44
C LEU A 248 -0.26 -10.40 -7.70
N THR A 249 -0.95 -9.26 -7.61
CA THR A 249 -2.39 -9.18 -7.85
C THR A 249 -2.75 -9.64 -9.27
N ARG A 250 -2.05 -9.14 -10.28
CA ARG A 250 -2.24 -9.56 -11.67
C ARG A 250 -1.98 -11.04 -11.87
N LYS A 251 -0.91 -11.57 -11.27
CA LYS A 251 -0.58 -12.99 -11.36
C LYS A 251 -1.72 -13.87 -10.85
N TYR A 252 -2.22 -13.61 -9.64
CA TYR A 252 -3.33 -14.38 -9.07
C TYR A 252 -4.64 -14.16 -9.85
N ALA A 253 -4.90 -12.94 -10.34
CA ALA A 253 -6.05 -12.67 -11.21
C ALA A 253 -5.98 -13.43 -12.54
N THR A 254 -4.78 -13.59 -13.13
CA THR A 254 -4.56 -14.40 -14.33
C THR A 254 -4.86 -15.88 -14.04
N HIS A 255 -4.30 -16.44 -12.96
CA HIS A 255 -4.61 -17.82 -12.57
C HIS A 255 -6.09 -18.05 -12.28
N LEU A 256 -6.78 -17.10 -11.65
CA LEU A 256 -8.23 -17.20 -11.45
C LEU A 256 -9.01 -17.27 -12.79
N LYS A 257 -8.54 -16.56 -13.82
CA LYS A 257 -9.17 -16.54 -15.16
C LYS A 257 -8.85 -17.77 -16.01
N GLU A 258 -7.83 -18.56 -15.66
CA GLU A 258 -7.47 -19.79 -16.37
C GLU A 258 -8.50 -20.92 -16.17
N PHE A 259 -9.36 -20.82 -15.16
CA PHE A 259 -10.42 -21.77 -14.88
C PHE A 259 -11.68 -21.40 -15.65
N PRO A 260 -12.07 -22.19 -16.68
CA PRO A 260 -13.24 -21.87 -17.49
C PRO A 260 -14.49 -21.99 -16.63
N VAL A 261 -15.23 -20.90 -16.52
CA VAL A 261 -16.62 -20.97 -16.08
C VAL A 261 -17.45 -21.40 -17.28
N ASP A 262 -18.16 -22.52 -17.20
CA ASP A 262 -19.06 -22.92 -18.27
C ASP A 262 -20.12 -21.82 -18.47
N ALA A 263 -20.31 -21.33 -19.70
CA ALA A 263 -21.22 -20.21 -19.99
C ALA A 263 -22.69 -20.51 -19.61
N LYS A 264 -23.00 -21.78 -19.31
CA LYS A 264 -24.29 -22.25 -18.78
C LYS A 264 -24.43 -22.11 -17.27
N GLN A 265 -23.34 -21.87 -16.54
CA GLN A 265 -23.30 -21.73 -15.08
C GLN A 265 -23.15 -20.26 -14.67
N ALA A 266 -24.18 -19.46 -14.93
CA ALA A 266 -24.19 -18.02 -14.60
C ALA A 266 -23.88 -17.72 -13.12
N ALA A 267 -24.22 -18.62 -12.19
CA ALA A 267 -23.89 -18.49 -10.77
C ALA A 267 -22.39 -18.61 -10.48
N GLU A 268 -21.67 -19.46 -11.23
CA GLU A 268 -20.22 -19.68 -11.08
C GLU A 268 -19.44 -18.53 -11.73
N ALA A 269 -19.99 -17.93 -12.79
CA ALA A 269 -19.44 -16.72 -13.40
C ALA A 269 -19.50 -15.53 -12.42
N GLY A 270 -20.60 -15.43 -11.67
CA GLY A 270 -20.74 -14.46 -10.58
C GLY A 270 -19.71 -14.66 -9.48
N ASP A 271 -19.49 -15.90 -9.04
CA ASP A 271 -18.53 -16.25 -7.97
C ASP A 271 -17.08 -15.86 -8.35
N LEU A 272 -16.66 -16.14 -9.59
CA LEU A 272 -15.33 -15.76 -10.08
C LEU A 272 -15.14 -14.23 -10.15
N GLN A 273 -16.14 -13.50 -10.65
CA GLN A 273 -16.06 -12.04 -10.73
C GLN A 273 -16.01 -11.40 -9.34
N THR A 274 -16.74 -11.97 -8.37
CA THR A 274 -16.64 -11.56 -6.97
C THR A 274 -15.24 -11.81 -6.40
N MET A 275 -14.66 -13.00 -6.60
CA MET A 275 -13.29 -13.29 -6.13
C MET A 275 -12.25 -12.36 -6.77
N LEU A 276 -12.38 -12.05 -8.06
CA LEU A 276 -11.51 -11.08 -8.73
C LEU A 276 -11.64 -9.70 -8.10
N ALA A 277 -12.88 -9.21 -7.94
CA ALA A 277 -13.12 -7.90 -7.33
C ALA A 277 -12.54 -7.84 -5.90
N ASP A 278 -12.79 -8.87 -5.08
CA ASP A 278 -12.28 -8.96 -3.72
C ASP A 278 -10.74 -8.98 -3.69
N LEU A 279 -10.09 -9.71 -4.60
CA LEU A 279 -8.63 -9.75 -4.69
C LEU A 279 -8.02 -8.36 -4.98
N PHE A 280 -8.60 -7.63 -5.94
CA PHE A 280 -8.18 -6.25 -6.24
C PHE A 280 -8.47 -5.29 -5.08
N MET A 281 -9.52 -5.54 -4.30
CA MET A 281 -9.80 -4.78 -3.09
C MET A 281 -8.75 -5.02 -2.01
N GLU A 282 -8.32 -6.27 -1.80
CA GLU A 282 -7.25 -6.57 -0.85
C GLU A 282 -5.89 -6.01 -1.29
N ALA A 283 -5.64 -5.96 -2.60
CA ALA A 283 -4.46 -5.28 -3.16
C ALA A 283 -4.46 -3.76 -2.88
N LYS A 284 -5.64 -3.13 -2.90
CA LYS A 284 -5.80 -1.73 -2.51
C LYS A 284 -5.54 -1.54 -1.00
N SER A 285 -6.05 -2.44 -0.17
CA SER A 285 -5.74 -2.46 1.27
C SER A 285 -4.22 -2.52 1.49
N ALA A 286 -3.53 -3.49 0.87
CA ALA A 286 -2.08 -3.62 0.89
C ALA A 286 -1.34 -2.33 0.51
N THR A 287 -1.76 -1.69 -0.59
CA THR A 287 -1.19 -0.43 -1.07
C THR A 287 -1.35 0.68 -0.04
N ASN A 288 -2.53 0.80 0.58
CA ASN A 288 -2.79 1.82 1.60
C ASN A 288 -1.92 1.64 2.86
N PHE A 289 -1.67 0.40 3.30
CA PHE A 289 -0.75 0.13 4.41
C PHE A 289 0.68 0.60 4.10
N VAL A 290 1.19 0.26 2.91
CA VAL A 290 2.53 0.70 2.47
C VAL A 290 2.60 2.23 2.34
N HIS A 291 1.55 2.85 1.80
CA HIS A 291 1.44 4.30 1.72
C HIS A 291 1.49 4.97 3.10
N GLU A 292 0.69 4.48 4.05
CA GLU A 292 0.66 5.01 5.41
C GLU A 292 2.00 4.82 6.13
N ALA A 293 2.62 3.65 6.00
CA ALA A 293 3.95 3.43 6.56
C ALA A 293 4.98 4.41 5.98
N PHE A 294 4.91 4.72 4.68
CA PHE A 294 5.81 5.71 4.10
C PHE A 294 5.53 7.11 4.63
N ARG A 295 4.27 7.51 4.80
CA ARG A 295 3.88 8.78 5.45
C ARG A 295 4.50 8.91 6.84
N LEU A 296 4.37 7.86 7.66
CA LEU A 296 4.95 7.82 9.01
C LEU A 296 6.48 7.92 8.98
N LEU A 297 7.12 7.26 8.01
CA LEU A 297 8.57 7.34 7.81
C LEU A 297 9.03 8.73 7.36
N CYS A 298 8.28 9.43 6.51
CA CYS A 298 8.56 10.82 6.14
C CYS A 298 8.68 11.70 7.38
N THR A 299 7.76 11.57 8.34
CA THR A 299 7.83 12.31 9.62
C THR A 299 9.10 12.02 10.42
N VAL A 300 9.58 10.77 10.38
CA VAL A 300 10.84 10.37 11.02
C VAL A 300 12.06 11.00 10.31
N ILE A 301 12.01 11.12 8.99
CA ILE A 301 13.04 11.81 8.19
C ILE A 301 13.02 13.32 8.49
N GLU A 302 11.85 13.95 8.51
CA GLU A 302 11.66 15.36 8.88
C GLU A 302 12.25 15.68 10.26
N ARG A 303 12.02 14.80 11.25
CA ARG A 303 12.67 14.93 12.57
C ARG A 303 14.19 14.94 12.43
N SER A 304 14.76 14.09 11.59
CA SER A 304 16.22 14.00 11.44
C SER A 304 16.79 15.26 10.78
N ILE A 305 16.06 15.86 9.83
CA ILE A 305 16.39 17.16 9.22
C ILE A 305 16.46 18.25 10.29
N VAL A 306 15.42 18.39 11.12
CA VAL A 306 15.42 19.46 12.15
C VAL A 306 16.45 19.20 13.27
N SER A 307 16.78 17.93 13.55
CA SER A 307 17.73 17.56 14.61
C SER A 307 19.20 17.66 14.20
N GLU A 308 19.50 17.61 12.90
CA GLU A 308 20.88 17.72 12.38
C GLU A 308 21.49 19.09 12.72
N LYS A 309 20.67 20.15 12.67
CA LYS A 309 21.09 21.52 12.98
C LYS A 309 21.41 21.75 14.46
N ASP A 310 20.68 21.10 15.37
CA ASP A 310 20.96 21.18 16.81
C ASP A 310 22.37 20.68 17.16
N LYS A 311 22.97 19.82 16.30
CA LYS A 311 24.34 19.33 16.46
C LYS A 311 25.41 20.23 15.85
N THR A 312 25.08 21.02 14.83
CA THR A 312 26.04 21.94 14.19
C THR A 312 26.08 23.32 14.86
N ALA A 313 25.06 23.65 15.67
CA ALA A 313 25.02 24.88 16.47
C ALA A 313 25.68 24.76 17.88
N ALA A 314 26.08 23.55 18.29
CA ALA A 314 26.77 23.25 19.55
C ALA A 314 28.28 23.04 19.33
#